data_AF-A0A067FBC4-F1
#
_entry.id   AF-A0A067FBC4-F1
#
_cell.length_a   1.000
_cell.length_b   1.000
_cell.length_c   1.000
_cell.angle_alpha   90.00
_cell.angle_beta   90.00
_cell.angle_gamma   90.00
#
_symmetry.space_group_name_H-M   'P 1'
#
loop_
_entity.id
_entity.type
_entity.pdbx_description
1 polymer ?
#
loop_
_entity_poly.entity_id
_entity_poly.type
_entity_poly.pdbx_seq_one_letter_code
_entity_poly.pdbx_strand_id
1 'polypeptide(L)'
;MQKIIRYGLSNDQLLVRKLLDLCSFYGKTDHALLVFSQIRCPHVFTWNLMIRALTIDGSSLQALLLYNLMICNGFRPDKFTFPFVIKACIASLAIEKGKEVHGLAVKAGFSRDMFVQSTLMDLYLKCGDVDGGRKMFDKMRVRSVVSWTTMISGLAASGDLDAA
;
A
#
# COMPACT_ATOMS: atom_id res chain seq x y z
N MET A 1 39.70 6.59 -12.46
CA MET A 1 38.23 6.68 -12.55
C MET A 1 37.46 5.58 -11.77
N GLN A 2 38.05 4.88 -10.77
CA GLN A 2 37.39 3.78 -10.05
C GLN A 2 36.92 4.10 -8.61
N LYS A 3 37.21 5.30 -8.06
CA LYS A 3 36.83 5.65 -6.67
C LYS A 3 35.39 6.16 -6.51
N ILE A 4 34.78 6.69 -7.57
CA ILE A 4 33.44 7.31 -7.51
C ILE A 4 32.32 6.26 -7.39
N ILE A 5 32.50 5.08 -8.00
CA ILE A 5 31.49 4.02 -7.99
C ILE A 5 31.35 3.39 -6.59
N ARG A 6 32.46 3.23 -5.84
CA ARG A 6 32.40 2.66 -4.48
C ARG A 6 31.71 3.58 -3.47
N TYR A 7 31.95 4.89 -3.53
CA TYR A 7 31.37 5.84 -2.56
C TYR A 7 29.85 5.97 -2.69
N GLY A 8 29.32 5.96 -3.92
CA GLY A 8 27.86 6.02 -4.16
C GLY A 8 27.13 4.79 -3.61
N LEU A 9 27.65 3.59 -3.92
CA LEU A 9 27.07 2.32 -3.45
C LEU A 9 27.11 2.17 -1.92
N SER A 10 28.19 2.58 -1.25
CA SER A 10 28.28 2.51 0.21
C SER A 10 27.35 3.52 0.90
N ASN A 11 27.17 4.70 0.30
CA ASN A 11 26.31 5.73 0.87
C ASN A 11 24.84 5.34 0.74
N ASP A 12 24.41 4.84 -0.42
CA ASP A 12 23.04 4.35 -0.62
C ASP A 12 22.71 3.19 0.34
N GLN A 13 23.63 2.25 0.56
CA GLN A 13 23.43 1.17 1.56
C GLN A 13 23.28 1.70 2.99
N LEU A 14 24.09 2.69 3.38
CA LEU A 14 23.99 3.32 4.70
C LEU A 14 22.66 4.09 4.86
N LEU A 15 22.22 4.79 3.81
CA LEU A 15 20.94 5.51 3.80
C LEU A 15 19.77 4.53 3.90
N VAL A 16 19.79 3.42 3.16
CA VAL A 16 18.76 2.37 3.27
C VAL A 16 18.71 1.76 4.68
N ARG A 17 19.86 1.53 5.33
CA ARG A 17 19.89 1.06 6.73
C ARG A 17 19.30 2.09 7.68
N LYS A 18 19.68 3.37 7.55
CA LYS A 18 19.10 4.46 8.35
C LYS A 18 17.58 4.55 8.15
N LEU A 19 17.09 4.39 6.92
CA LEU A 19 15.66 4.35 6.63
C LEU A 19 14.96 3.21 7.36
N LEU A 20 15.54 2.01 7.33
CA LEU A 20 15.00 0.87 8.06
C LEU A 20 14.91 1.16 9.56
N ASP A 21 15.95 1.73 10.15
CA ASP A 21 15.98 2.06 11.57
C ASP A 21 14.90 3.10 11.92
N LEU A 22 14.78 4.16 11.11
CA LEU A 22 13.78 5.23 11.30
C LEU A 22 12.34 4.73 11.13
N CYS A 23 12.09 3.89 10.13
CA CYS A 23 10.76 3.34 9.86
C CYS A 23 10.34 2.26 10.87
N SER A 24 11.30 1.52 11.44
CA SER A 24 11.01 0.36 12.30
C SER A 24 11.00 0.69 13.79
N PHE A 25 11.88 1.59 14.26
CA PHE A 25 12.10 1.80 15.69
C PHE A 25 11.68 3.17 16.20
N TYR A 26 11.51 4.17 15.33
CA TYR A 26 11.36 5.55 15.78
C TYR A 26 10.09 6.26 15.29
N GLY A 27 9.34 5.71 14.34
CA GLY A 27 8.10 6.32 13.83
C GLY A 27 8.30 7.73 13.23
N LYS A 28 9.55 8.16 12.98
CA LYS A 28 9.88 9.49 12.47
C LYS A 28 9.84 9.50 10.94
N THR A 29 8.63 9.39 10.40
CA THR A 29 8.36 9.33 8.95
C THR A 29 8.87 10.57 8.21
N ASP A 30 8.78 11.76 8.80
CA ASP A 30 9.30 13.01 8.21
C ASP A 30 10.83 12.94 7.96
N HIS A 31 11.58 12.43 8.94
CA HIS A 31 13.03 12.29 8.80
C HIS A 31 13.38 11.18 7.80
N ALA A 32 12.60 10.10 7.78
CA ALA A 32 12.76 9.04 6.79
C ALA A 32 12.53 9.57 5.37
N LEU A 33 11.55 10.46 5.14
CA LEU A 33 11.34 11.10 3.83
C LEU A 33 12.54 11.93 3.37
N LEU A 34 13.17 12.66 4.30
CA LEU A 34 14.39 13.43 4.00
C LEU A 34 15.58 12.53 3.64
N VAL A 35 15.74 11.40 4.34
CA VAL A 35 16.80 10.43 4.00
C VAL A 35 16.48 9.73 2.67
N PHE A 36 15.21 9.44 2.40
CA PHE A 36 14.76 8.82 1.17
C PHE A 36 15.05 9.69 -0.07
N SER A 37 14.81 11.00 0.01
CA SER A 37 15.07 11.92 -1.09
C SER A 37 16.55 12.06 -1.45
N GLN A 38 17.46 11.62 -0.56
CA GLN A 38 18.90 11.60 -0.80
C GLN A 38 19.38 10.34 -1.55
N ILE A 39 18.55 9.31 -1.64
CA ILE A 39 18.90 8.06 -2.33
C ILE A 39 18.83 8.29 -3.83
N ARG A 40 19.98 8.14 -4.51
CA ARG A 40 20.07 8.41 -5.95
C ARG A 40 19.39 7.32 -6.79
N CYS A 41 19.44 6.07 -6.34
CA CYS A 41 18.90 4.91 -7.03
C CYS A 41 18.00 4.08 -6.09
N PRO A 42 16.78 4.54 -5.77
CA PRO A 42 15.89 3.78 -4.91
C PRO A 42 15.45 2.49 -5.59
N HIS A 43 15.36 1.39 -4.84
CA HIS A 43 14.74 0.15 -5.31
C HIS A 43 13.26 0.10 -4.92
N VAL A 44 12.47 -0.74 -5.59
CA VAL A 44 11.04 -0.99 -5.26
C VAL A 44 10.87 -1.30 -3.76
N PHE A 45 11.81 -2.04 -3.17
CA PHE A 45 11.85 -2.31 -1.75
C PHE A 45 11.84 -1.03 -0.88
N THR A 46 12.66 -0.04 -1.22
CA THR A 46 12.77 1.22 -0.47
C THR A 46 11.48 2.02 -0.56
N TRP A 47 10.85 2.05 -1.74
CA TRP A 47 9.51 2.65 -1.92
C TRP A 47 8.47 1.95 -1.04
N ASN A 48 8.43 0.61 -1.07
CA ASN A 48 7.50 -0.18 -0.28
C ASN A 48 7.67 0.04 1.23
N LEU A 49 8.93 0.13 1.68
CA LEU A 49 9.25 0.43 3.07
C LEU A 49 8.66 1.79 3.49
N MET A 50 8.88 2.83 2.69
CA MET A 50 8.40 4.18 2.98
C MET A 50 6.89 4.29 2.91
N ILE A 51 6.26 3.74 1.86
CA ILE A 51 4.79 3.73 1.71
C ILE A 51 4.15 3.01 2.91
N ARG A 52 4.72 1.87 3.33
CA ARG A 52 4.27 1.15 4.53
C ARG A 52 4.39 2.00 5.78
N ALA A 53 5.55 2.63 6.01
CA ALA A 53 5.79 3.46 7.18
C ALA A 53 4.80 4.63 7.27
N LEU A 54 4.61 5.37 6.17
CA LEU A 54 3.64 6.47 6.08
C LEU A 54 2.20 6.02 6.30
N THR A 55 1.85 4.82 5.80
CA THR A 55 0.51 4.26 6.01
C THR A 55 0.26 3.92 7.48
N ILE A 56 1.25 3.35 8.17
CA ILE A 56 1.15 2.97 9.59
C ILE A 56 1.13 4.20 10.49
N ASP A 57 1.87 5.24 10.12
CA ASP A 57 1.93 6.54 10.81
C ASP A 57 0.63 7.36 10.68
N GLY A 58 -0.33 6.92 9.86
CA GLY A 58 -1.58 7.64 9.62
C GLY A 58 -1.47 8.75 8.56
N SER A 59 -0.27 8.98 8.04
CA SER A 59 0.06 9.92 6.95
C SER A 59 -0.39 9.40 5.57
N SER A 60 -1.67 9.01 5.46
CA SER A 60 -2.27 8.37 4.28
C SER A 60 -2.12 9.18 2.99
N LEU A 61 -2.34 10.49 3.04
CA LEU A 61 -2.13 11.38 1.89
C LEU A 61 -0.67 11.36 1.39
N GLN A 62 0.30 11.39 2.31
CA GLN A 62 1.71 11.32 1.94
C GLN A 62 2.06 9.95 1.34
N ALA A 63 1.49 8.86 1.86
CA ALA A 63 1.67 7.52 1.29
C ALA A 63 1.15 7.45 -0.16
N LEU A 64 -0.01 8.06 -0.45
CA LEU A 64 -0.57 8.12 -1.80
C LEU A 64 0.27 9.00 -2.74
N LEU A 65 0.77 10.14 -2.25
CA LEU A 65 1.68 10.99 -3.01
C LEU A 65 2.98 10.24 -3.37
N LEU A 66 3.55 9.53 -2.40
CA LEU A 66 4.77 8.76 -2.61
C LEU A 66 4.55 7.58 -3.58
N TYR A 67 3.38 6.94 -3.52
CA TYR A 67 2.98 5.92 -4.50
C TYR A 67 2.85 6.49 -5.92
N ASN A 68 2.22 7.65 -6.09
CA ASN A 68 2.15 8.30 -7.39
C ASN A 68 3.55 8.64 -7.91
N LEU A 69 4.43 9.14 -7.03
CA LEU A 69 5.81 9.42 -7.38
C LEU A 69 6.58 8.16 -7.81
N MET A 70 6.38 7.03 -7.11
CA MET A 70 6.95 5.73 -7.49
C MET A 70 6.59 5.38 -8.95
N ILE A 71 5.30 5.50 -9.31
CA ILE A 71 4.81 5.22 -10.67
C ILE A 71 5.38 6.20 -11.69
N CYS A 72 5.37 7.50 -11.38
CA CYS A 72 5.92 8.53 -12.28
C CYS A 72 7.41 8.33 -12.56
N ASN A 73 8.17 7.78 -11.61
CA ASN A 73 9.57 7.41 -11.79
C ASN A 73 9.76 6.05 -12.51
N GLY A 74 8.69 5.45 -13.02
CA GLY A 74 8.74 4.20 -13.79
C GLY A 74 8.87 2.93 -12.96
N PHE A 75 8.80 3.02 -11.63
CA PHE A 75 8.84 1.84 -10.77
C PHE A 75 7.49 1.13 -10.79
N ARG A 76 7.52 -0.19 -10.98
CA ARG A 76 6.31 -1.02 -10.99
C ARG A 76 5.93 -1.42 -9.56
N PRO A 77 4.71 -1.10 -9.10
CA PRO A 77 4.18 -1.61 -7.84
C PRO A 77 4.10 -3.13 -7.84
N ASP A 78 4.31 -3.74 -6.68
CA ASP A 78 4.23 -5.19 -6.48
C ASP A 78 3.21 -5.57 -5.39
N LYS A 79 3.10 -6.87 -5.10
CA LYS A 79 2.21 -7.39 -4.04
C LYS A 79 2.49 -6.81 -2.64
N PHE A 80 3.65 -6.23 -2.40
CA PHE A 80 3.97 -5.57 -1.14
C PHE A 80 3.63 -4.07 -1.17
N THR A 81 3.54 -3.44 -2.35
CA THR A 81 3.06 -2.07 -2.50
C THR A 81 1.55 -1.97 -2.28
N PHE A 82 0.77 -2.80 -3.01
CA PHE A 82 -0.68 -2.63 -3.12
C PHE A 82 -1.42 -2.62 -1.77
N PRO A 83 -1.18 -3.55 -0.82
CA PRO A 83 -1.93 -3.56 0.44
C PRO A 83 -1.81 -2.27 1.24
N PHE A 84 -0.62 -1.64 1.26
CA PHE A 84 -0.43 -0.39 2.02
C PHE A 84 -1.05 0.81 1.30
N VAL A 85 -0.94 0.89 -0.03
CA VAL A 85 -1.58 1.95 -0.81
C VAL A 85 -3.10 1.86 -0.70
N ILE A 86 -3.66 0.65 -0.75
CA ILE A 86 -5.11 0.44 -0.57
C ILE A 86 -5.54 0.85 0.83
N LYS A 87 -4.76 0.50 1.88
CA LYS A 87 -5.02 0.97 3.25
C LYS A 87 -4.97 2.49 3.37
N ALA A 88 -4.05 3.15 2.69
CA ALA A 88 -4.02 4.61 2.62
C ALA A 88 -5.27 5.16 1.93
N CYS A 89 -5.76 4.52 0.85
CA CYS A 89 -7.03 4.89 0.22
C CYS A 89 -8.22 4.75 1.19
N ILE A 90 -8.29 3.66 1.95
CA ILE A 90 -9.32 3.46 3.00
C ILE A 90 -9.27 4.59 4.02
N ALA A 91 -8.09 4.89 4.56
CA ALA A 91 -7.91 5.93 5.58
C ALA A 91 -8.29 7.33 5.07
N SER A 92 -8.13 7.60 3.78
CA SER A 92 -8.54 8.87 3.15
C SER A 92 -9.95 8.82 2.53
N LEU A 93 -10.69 7.71 2.67
CA LEU A 93 -11.97 7.46 1.97
C LEU A 93 -11.92 7.72 0.45
N ALA A 94 -10.75 7.48 -0.15
CA ALA A 94 -10.46 7.80 -1.55
C ALA A 94 -10.81 6.65 -2.50
N ILE A 95 -12.11 6.35 -2.64
CA ILE A 95 -12.58 5.20 -3.44
C ILE A 95 -12.11 5.23 -4.90
N GLU A 96 -12.15 6.39 -5.55
CA GLU A 96 -11.74 6.50 -6.95
C GLU A 96 -10.25 6.18 -7.15
N LYS A 97 -9.40 6.64 -6.22
CA LYS A 97 -7.99 6.24 -6.23
C LYS A 97 -7.83 4.75 -5.96
N GLY A 98 -8.63 4.20 -5.04
CA GLY A 98 -8.65 2.77 -4.76
C GLY A 98 -9.02 1.92 -5.98
N LYS A 99 -9.98 2.35 -6.80
CA LYS A 99 -10.35 1.70 -8.07
C LYS A 99 -9.23 1.75 -9.11
N GLU A 100 -8.52 2.87 -9.22
CA GLU A 100 -7.31 2.99 -10.06
C GLU A 100 -6.24 1.97 -9.63
N VAL A 101 -5.95 1.93 -8.33
CA VAL A 101 -4.98 1.00 -7.72
C VAL A 101 -5.40 -0.46 -7.95
N HIS A 102 -6.69 -0.78 -7.81
CA HIS A 102 -7.22 -2.10 -8.15
C HIS A 102 -6.98 -2.47 -9.62
N GLY A 103 -7.29 -1.56 -10.55
CA GLY A 103 -7.04 -1.78 -11.98
C GLY A 103 -5.56 -2.06 -12.28
N LEU A 104 -4.66 -1.32 -11.64
CA LEU A 104 -3.22 -1.56 -11.74
C LEU A 104 -2.80 -2.91 -11.13
N ALA A 105 -3.35 -3.30 -9.99
CA ALA A 105 -3.07 -4.60 -9.37
C ALA A 105 -3.49 -5.77 -10.28
N VAL A 106 -4.65 -5.66 -10.95
CA VAL A 106 -5.10 -6.66 -11.92
C VAL A 106 -4.16 -6.71 -13.13
N LYS A 107 -3.81 -5.56 -13.71
CA LYS A 107 -2.87 -5.48 -14.85
C LYS A 107 -1.48 -6.04 -14.51
N ALA A 108 -1.04 -5.87 -13.27
CA ALA A 108 0.23 -6.39 -12.77
C ALA A 108 0.19 -7.88 -12.40
N GLY A 109 -0.96 -8.56 -12.54
CA GLY A 109 -1.09 -9.99 -12.30
C GLY A 109 -1.40 -10.38 -10.84
N PHE A 110 -1.72 -9.42 -9.97
CA PHE A 110 -2.00 -9.66 -8.55
C PHE A 110 -3.48 -9.85 -8.23
N SER A 111 -4.33 -10.06 -9.26
CA SER A 111 -5.77 -10.26 -9.10
C SER A 111 -6.15 -11.48 -8.25
N ARG A 112 -5.25 -12.45 -8.08
CA ARG A 112 -5.42 -13.68 -7.28
C ARG A 112 -4.59 -13.69 -5.99
N ASP A 113 -3.84 -12.63 -5.71
CA ASP A 113 -3.08 -12.54 -4.46
C ASP A 113 -4.06 -12.35 -3.28
N MET A 114 -4.01 -13.26 -2.30
CA MET A 114 -4.97 -13.29 -1.21
C MET A 114 -4.94 -12.02 -0.35
N PHE A 115 -3.75 -11.45 -0.14
CA PHE A 115 -3.61 -10.23 0.66
C PHE A 115 -4.13 -9.02 -0.08
N VAL A 116 -3.84 -8.92 -1.38
CA VAL A 116 -4.37 -7.84 -2.24
C VAL A 116 -5.89 -7.94 -2.34
N GLN A 117 -6.45 -9.13 -2.60
CA GLN A 117 -7.90 -9.34 -2.67
C GLN A 117 -8.60 -8.97 -1.36
N SER A 118 -8.08 -9.43 -0.22
CA SER A 118 -8.65 -9.12 1.10
C SER A 118 -8.64 -7.62 1.39
N THR A 119 -7.54 -6.94 1.06
CA THR A 119 -7.43 -5.49 1.28
C THR A 119 -8.32 -4.69 0.33
N LEU A 120 -8.48 -5.14 -0.93
CA LEU A 120 -9.41 -4.53 -1.89
C LEU A 120 -10.87 -4.69 -1.46
N MET A 121 -11.24 -5.84 -0.91
CA MET A 121 -12.58 -6.03 -0.35
C MET A 121 -12.85 -5.05 0.80
N ASP A 122 -11.88 -4.88 1.71
CA ASP A 122 -11.95 -3.90 2.80
C ASP A 122 -12.11 -2.46 2.28
N LEU A 123 -11.41 -2.11 1.19
CA LEU A 123 -11.55 -0.82 0.50
C LEU A 123 -12.96 -0.57 0.03
N TYR A 124 -13.52 -1.49 -0.75
CA TYR A 124 -14.86 -1.30 -1.31
C TYR A 124 -15.90 -1.16 -0.21
N LEU A 125 -15.87 -2.03 0.80
CA LEU A 125 -16.82 -2.00 1.92
C LEU A 125 -16.69 -0.72 2.76
N LYS A 126 -15.48 -0.35 3.19
CA LYS A 126 -15.27 0.82 4.06
C LYS A 126 -15.44 2.16 3.35
N CYS A 127 -15.31 2.19 2.03
CA CYS A 127 -15.61 3.39 1.25
C CYS A 127 -17.04 3.42 0.68
N GLY A 128 -17.92 2.50 1.13
CA GLY A 128 -19.35 2.54 0.84
C GLY A 128 -19.80 1.87 -0.46
N ASP A 129 -18.90 1.22 -1.21
CA ASP A 129 -19.22 0.42 -2.39
C ASP A 129 -19.43 -1.05 -1.99
N VAL A 130 -20.57 -1.30 -1.34
CA VAL A 130 -20.92 -2.62 -0.80
C VAL A 130 -20.98 -3.69 -1.89
N ASP A 131 -21.54 -3.35 -3.05
CA ASP A 131 -21.62 -4.25 -4.20
C ASP A 131 -20.23 -4.64 -4.71
N GLY A 132 -19.30 -3.69 -4.79
CA GLY A 132 -17.90 -3.95 -5.08
C GLY A 132 -17.27 -4.89 -4.06
N GLY A 133 -17.55 -4.67 -2.77
CA GLY A 133 -17.10 -5.50 -1.67
C GLY A 133 -17.60 -6.94 -1.77
N ARG A 134 -18.91 -7.12 -1.99
CA ARG A 134 -19.55 -8.42 -2.19
C ARG A 134 -18.96 -9.17 -3.39
N LYS A 135 -18.80 -8.49 -4.53
CA LYS A 135 -18.17 -9.08 -5.72
C LYS A 135 -16.73 -9.54 -5.45
N MET A 136 -15.97 -8.84 -4.61
CA MET A 136 -14.64 -9.27 -4.21
C MET A 136 -14.69 -10.51 -3.32
N PHE A 137 -15.59 -10.51 -2.32
CA PHE A 137 -15.81 -11.64 -1.43
C PHE A 137 -16.26 -12.92 -2.17
N ASP A 138 -17.10 -12.77 -3.19
CA ASP A 138 -17.60 -13.87 -4.02
C ASP A 138 -16.50 -14.48 -4.90
N LYS A 139 -15.54 -13.68 -5.33
CA LYS A 139 -14.40 -14.13 -6.15
C LYS A 139 -13.27 -14.77 -5.34
N MET A 140 -13.30 -14.70 -4.00
CA MET A 140 -12.28 -15.31 -3.15
C MET A 140 -12.37 -16.84 -3.21
N ARG A 141 -11.26 -17.50 -3.55
CA ARG A 141 -11.17 -18.98 -3.55
C ARG A 141 -11.21 -19.57 -2.14
N VAL A 142 -10.62 -18.85 -1.19
CA VAL A 142 -10.55 -19.24 0.23
C VAL A 142 -10.95 -18.04 1.06
N ARG A 143 -11.99 -18.21 1.87
CA ARG A 143 -12.49 -17.18 2.80
C ARG A 143 -11.96 -17.49 4.19
N SER A 144 -11.22 -16.54 4.76
CA SER A 144 -10.73 -16.60 6.14
C SER A 144 -11.72 -15.96 7.10
N VAL A 145 -11.50 -16.16 8.40
CA VAL A 145 -12.23 -15.43 9.46
C VAL A 145 -12.19 -13.93 9.19
N VAL A 146 -11.03 -13.38 8.81
CA VAL A 146 -10.88 -11.95 8.49
C VAL A 146 -11.81 -11.52 7.36
N SER A 147 -11.91 -12.29 6.27
CA SER A 147 -12.82 -11.91 5.17
C SER A 147 -14.29 -11.91 5.57
N TRP A 148 -14.71 -12.88 6.40
CA TRP A 148 -16.08 -12.92 6.92
C TRP A 148 -16.37 -11.76 7.86
N THR A 149 -15.47 -11.49 8.80
CA THR A 149 -15.64 -10.37 9.74
C THR A 149 -15.68 -9.03 9.01
N THR A 150 -14.82 -8.84 8.00
CA THR A 150 -14.82 -7.62 7.20
C THR A 150 -16.12 -7.46 6.41
N MET A 151 -16.66 -8.53 5.82
CA MET A 151 -17.94 -8.50 5.12
C MET A 151 -19.10 -8.12 6.04
N ILE A 152 -19.22 -8.78 7.20
CA ILE A 152 -20.27 -8.50 8.19
C ILE A 152 -20.18 -7.05 8.68
N SER A 153 -18.97 -6.58 9.04
CA SER A 153 -18.78 -5.19 9.47
C SER A 153 -19.14 -4.19 8.38
N GLY A 154 -18.80 -4.48 7.12
CA GLY A 154 -19.15 -3.65 5.96
C GLY A 154 -20.67 -3.56 5.74
N LEU A 155 -21.37 -4.70 5.78
CA LEU A 155 -22.82 -4.76 5.64
C LEU A 155 -23.53 -4.01 6.77
N ALA A 156 -23.12 -4.24 8.02
CA ALA A 156 -23.68 -3.56 9.18
C ALA A 156 -23.51 -2.03 9.09
N ALA A 157 -22.36 -1.56 8.60
CA ALA A 157 -22.12 -0.12 8.38
C ALA A 157 -22.98 0.48 7.26
N SER A 158 -23.42 -0.34 6.30
CA SER A 158 -24.27 0.09 5.18
C SER A 158 -25.78 0.03 5.45
N GLY A 159 -26.19 -0.57 6.58
CA GLY A 159 -27.60 -0.80 6.91
C GLY A 159 -28.24 -1.99 6.17
N ASP A 160 -27.48 -2.73 5.36
CA ASP A 160 -27.93 -3.90 4.60
C ASP A 160 -27.72 -5.19 5.41
N LEU A 161 -28.53 -5.35 6.48
CA LEU A 161 -28.44 -6.49 7.40
C LEU A 161 -29.19 -7.74 6.91
N ASP A 162 -30.01 -7.62 5.88
CA ASP A 162 -30.88 -8.71 5.39
C ASP A 162 -30.19 -9.66 4.40
N ALA A 163 -28.91 -9.41 4.08
CA ALA A 163 -28.16 -10.14 3.06
C ALA A 163 -26.91 -10.90 3.60
N ALA A 164 -26.90 -11.21 4.90
CA ALA A 164 -25.90 -12.01 5.62
C ALA A 164 -26.39 -13.45 5.86
#